data_AF-A0A8J3AMF1-F1
#
_entry.id   AF-A0A8J3AMF1-F1
#
_cell.length_a   1.000
_cell.length_b   1.000
_cell.length_c   1.000
_cell.angle_alpha   90.00
_cell.angle_beta   90.00
_cell.angle_gamma   90.00
#
_symmetry.space_group_name_H-M   'P 1'
#
loop_
_entity.id
_entity.type
_entity.pdbx_description
1 polymer ?
#
loop_
_entity_poly.entity_id
_entity_poly.type
_entity_poly.pdbx_seq_one_letter_code
_entity_poly.pdbx_strand_id
1 'polypeptide(L)'
;MTNQTNQPTAIFTSVGQALHVAYLIMASDARQDSPLRKALVRMMSDIDLSAQQTEWLNQLRGEATGTVNFAGLSADDVRAQCALIVSAVDSKLMAQEKWVIHAKYMQMVSTGSKTTERQRSAQQYVKFCQHALDSVRIPMHARRQQEELEEAQRQLDKLKCCPAVSYSTGRVDAIKGLSEWLAGSFPTINVMALDMIVAKIYANHVKTAISYRDLEKTFGSSKSTYARIAPAIKDRLYRLELIAQDRLRPYFEEQGIVEVFEKTA
;
A
#
# COMPACT_ATOMS: atom_id res chain seq x y z
N MET A 1 9.04 38.16 -28.69
CA MET A 1 9.58 37.75 -27.38
C MET A 1 8.58 36.79 -26.77
N THR A 2 8.70 35.51 -27.11
CA THR A 2 7.80 34.45 -26.66
C THR A 2 8.20 34.04 -25.25
N ASN A 3 7.28 34.25 -24.29
CA ASN A 3 7.42 33.79 -22.91
C ASN A 3 7.72 32.29 -22.90
N GLN A 4 8.96 31.93 -22.57
CA GLN A 4 9.29 30.58 -22.14
C GLN A 4 8.58 30.35 -20.81
N THR A 5 7.49 29.59 -20.85
CA THR A 5 6.85 29.08 -19.65
C THR A 5 7.88 28.18 -18.94
N ASN A 6 8.30 28.64 -17.76
CA ASN A 6 9.15 27.93 -16.82
C ASN A 6 8.51 26.57 -16.53
N GLN A 7 8.95 25.51 -17.22
CA GLN A 7 8.45 24.15 -16.99
C GLN A 7 8.90 23.72 -15.60
N PRO A 8 8.00 23.30 -14.70
CA PRO A 8 8.43 22.83 -13.39
C PRO A 8 9.25 21.55 -13.57
N THR A 9 10.51 21.60 -13.15
CA THR A 9 11.52 20.53 -13.16
C THR A 9 11.26 19.46 -12.10
N ALA A 10 10.02 19.25 -11.69
CA ALA A 10 9.69 18.28 -10.65
C ALA A 10 9.34 16.91 -11.22
N ILE A 11 9.69 15.85 -10.49
CA ILE A 11 9.46 14.46 -10.92
C ILE A 11 7.96 14.12 -10.85
N PHE A 12 7.25 14.59 -9.82
CA PHE A 12 5.85 14.28 -9.57
C PHE A 12 5.00 15.55 -9.39
N THR A 13 3.74 15.52 -9.85
CA THR A 13 2.80 16.63 -9.68
C THR A 13 2.24 16.72 -8.25
N SER A 14 2.27 15.63 -7.48
CA SER A 14 1.76 15.64 -6.09
C SER A 14 2.47 14.65 -5.16
N VAL A 15 2.42 14.94 -3.85
CA VAL A 15 2.95 14.07 -2.79
C VAL A 15 2.29 12.68 -2.79
N GLY A 16 0.96 12.63 -2.94
CA GLY A 16 0.23 11.36 -2.98
C GLY A 16 0.62 10.48 -4.17
N GLN A 17 0.92 11.08 -5.32
CA GLN A 17 1.42 10.38 -6.50
C GLN A 17 2.87 9.89 -6.28
N ALA A 18 3.74 10.75 -5.74
CA ALA A 18 5.12 10.39 -5.40
C ALA A 18 5.16 9.18 -4.45
N LEU A 19 4.34 9.19 -3.39
CA LEU A 19 4.21 8.07 -2.47
C LEU A 19 3.71 6.80 -3.18
N HIS A 20 2.66 6.89 -3.98
CA HIS A 20 2.12 5.74 -4.68
C HIS A 20 3.16 5.07 -5.59
N VAL A 21 3.85 5.87 -6.40
CA VAL A 21 4.87 5.38 -7.33
C VAL A 21 6.09 4.85 -6.58
N ALA A 22 6.56 5.54 -5.54
CA ALA A 22 7.70 5.11 -4.75
C ALA A 22 7.50 3.73 -4.13
N TYR A 23 6.36 3.49 -3.46
CA TYR A 23 6.08 2.18 -2.87
C TYR A 23 5.90 1.09 -3.93
N LEU A 24 5.36 1.40 -5.11
CA LEU A 24 5.23 0.44 -6.21
C LEU A 24 6.59 0.04 -6.79
N ILE A 25 7.48 1.01 -7.02
CA ILE A 25 8.83 0.78 -7.53
C ILE A 25 9.67 0.02 -6.51
N MET A 26 9.59 0.41 -5.23
CA MET A 26 10.34 -0.22 -4.15
C MET A 26 9.90 -1.65 -3.86
N ALA A 27 8.62 -1.97 -4.08
CA ALA A 27 8.14 -3.33 -3.95
C ALA A 27 8.53 -4.20 -5.17
N SER A 28 8.82 -3.59 -6.32
CA SER A 28 9.23 -4.31 -7.53
C SER A 28 10.70 -4.73 -7.48
N ASP A 29 11.04 -5.90 -8.05
CA ASP A 29 12.43 -6.33 -8.22
C ASP A 29 13.23 -5.27 -8.99
N ALA A 30 14.47 -5.03 -8.56
CA ALA A 30 15.39 -4.13 -9.28
C ALA A 30 15.71 -4.76 -10.64
N ARG A 31 15.00 -4.32 -11.68
CA ARG A 31 15.27 -4.76 -13.04
C ARG A 31 16.49 -4.00 -13.55
N GLN A 32 17.58 -4.73 -13.79
CA GLN A 32 18.68 -4.17 -14.54
C GLN A 32 18.19 -3.78 -15.94
N ASP A 33 18.77 -2.70 -16.46
CA ASP A 33 18.51 -2.25 -17.81
C ASP A 33 18.66 -3.39 -18.82
N SER A 34 17.60 -3.69 -19.55
CA SER A 34 17.62 -4.78 -20.53
C SER A 34 18.69 -4.49 -21.60
N PRO A 35 19.67 -5.39 -21.83
CA PRO A 35 20.64 -5.24 -22.91
C PRO A 35 19.96 -5.04 -24.27
N LEU A 36 18.79 -5.67 -24.46
CA LEU A 36 17.95 -5.50 -25.65
C LEU A 36 17.39 -4.08 -25.76
N ARG A 37 16.94 -3.47 -24.65
CA ARG A 37 16.48 -2.06 -24.64
C ARG A 37 17.59 -1.12 -25.10
N LYS A 38 18.79 -1.27 -24.52
CA LYS A 38 19.96 -0.46 -24.89
C LYS A 38 20.35 -0.65 -26.36
N ALA A 39 20.33 -1.89 -26.85
CA ALA A 39 20.63 -2.21 -28.24
C ALA A 39 19.60 -1.59 -29.21
N LEU A 40 18.30 -1.68 -28.90
CA LEU A 40 17.23 -1.09 -29.71
C LEU A 40 17.30 0.43 -29.75
N VAL A 41 17.51 1.09 -28.59
CA VAL A 41 17.69 2.54 -28.54
C VAL A 41 18.86 2.96 -29.42
N ARG A 42 19.99 2.25 -29.36
CA ARG A 42 21.16 2.54 -30.19
C ARG A 42 20.89 2.34 -31.68
N MET A 43 20.35 1.18 -32.07
CA MET A 43 20.08 0.86 -33.48
C MET A 43 19.12 1.85 -34.14
N MET A 44 18.15 2.37 -33.39
CA MET A 44 17.13 3.26 -33.94
C MET A 44 17.51 4.73 -33.85
N SER A 45 18.48 5.11 -33.03
CA SER A 45 18.97 6.50 -32.99
C SER A 45 19.73 6.89 -34.26
N ASP A 46 20.21 5.91 -35.04
CA ASP A 46 21.03 6.10 -36.24
C ASP A 46 20.20 6.07 -37.54
N ILE A 47 18.87 5.94 -37.47
CA ILE A 47 17.97 5.79 -38.61
C ILE A 47 17.03 6.99 -38.68
N ASP A 48 16.65 7.44 -39.88
CA ASP A 48 15.54 8.40 -40.04
C ASP A 48 14.21 7.74 -39.69
N LEU A 49 13.67 8.08 -38.52
CA LEU A 49 12.46 7.46 -37.98
C LEU A 49 11.20 8.18 -38.43
N SER A 50 10.15 7.40 -38.72
CA SER A 50 8.80 7.94 -38.87
C SER A 50 8.27 8.50 -37.54
N ALA A 51 7.27 9.39 -37.60
CA ALA A 51 6.68 10.01 -36.42
C ALA A 51 6.23 8.99 -35.34
N GLN A 52 5.65 7.86 -35.75
CA GLN A 52 5.22 6.80 -34.83
C GLN A 52 6.41 6.05 -34.19
N GLN A 53 7.51 5.89 -34.92
CA GLN A 53 8.72 5.24 -34.41
C GLN A 53 9.52 6.18 -33.51
N THR A 54 9.49 7.49 -33.76
CA THR A 54 10.04 8.51 -32.87
C THR A 54 9.28 8.53 -31.55
N GLU A 55 7.95 8.55 -31.60
CA GLU A 55 7.10 8.45 -30.40
C GLU A 55 7.38 7.17 -29.61
N TRP A 56 7.53 6.04 -30.30
CA TRP A 56 7.87 4.77 -29.67
C TRP A 56 9.31 4.75 -29.10
N LEU A 57 10.28 5.33 -29.81
CA LEU A 57 11.66 5.47 -29.31
C LEU A 57 11.70 6.36 -28.07
N ASN A 58 10.90 7.42 -28.05
CA ASN A 58 10.76 8.33 -26.94
C ASN A 58 10.16 7.62 -25.71
N GLN A 59 9.14 6.78 -25.91
CA GLN A 59 8.62 5.90 -24.86
C GLN A 59 9.69 4.90 -24.37
N LEU A 60 10.49 4.32 -25.26
CA LEU A 60 11.61 3.43 -24.89
C LEU A 60 12.73 4.14 -24.12
N ARG A 61 12.99 5.41 -24.44
CA ARG A 61 13.95 6.28 -23.76
C ARG A 61 13.43 6.78 -22.41
N GLY A 62 12.12 6.69 -22.18
CA GLY A 62 11.47 7.14 -20.94
C GLY A 62 11.12 8.63 -20.95
N GLU A 63 10.84 9.20 -22.13
CA GLU A 63 10.27 10.55 -22.21
C GLU A 63 8.96 10.62 -21.42
N ALA A 64 8.75 11.78 -20.78
CA ALA A 64 7.66 12.01 -19.85
C ALA A 64 6.32 11.72 -20.51
N THR A 65 5.68 10.63 -20.09
CA THR A 65 4.34 10.27 -20.57
C THR A 65 3.35 10.52 -19.43
N GLY A 66 2.60 11.62 -19.52
CA GLY A 66 1.54 11.96 -18.56
C GLY A 66 2.02 12.80 -17.37
N THR A 67 1.64 12.42 -16.15
CA THR A 67 1.76 13.20 -14.91
C THR A 67 3.03 12.91 -14.10
N VAL A 68 3.99 12.16 -14.65
CA VAL A 68 5.29 11.87 -14.00
C VAL A 68 6.41 12.13 -15.00
N ASN A 69 7.41 12.91 -14.60
CA ASN A 69 8.53 13.27 -15.45
C ASN A 69 9.81 12.55 -15.00
N PHE A 70 10.13 11.45 -15.68
CA PHE A 70 11.40 10.73 -15.50
C PHE A 70 12.44 11.07 -16.58
N ALA A 71 12.20 12.10 -17.39
CA ALA A 71 13.08 12.43 -18.49
C ALA A 71 14.49 12.74 -17.97
N GLY A 72 15.49 12.05 -18.54
CA GLY A 72 16.89 12.22 -18.16
C GLY A 72 17.35 11.47 -16.92
N LEU A 73 16.48 10.71 -16.24
CA LEU A 73 16.86 9.87 -15.10
C LEU A 73 17.07 8.41 -15.53
N SER A 74 18.11 7.77 -15.01
CA SER A 74 18.28 6.32 -15.16
C SER A 74 17.28 5.55 -14.26
N ALA A 75 17.09 4.27 -14.55
CA ALA A 75 16.25 3.41 -13.70
C ALA A 75 16.77 3.34 -12.24
N ASP A 76 18.10 3.40 -12.07
CA ASP A 76 18.73 3.42 -10.76
C ASP A 76 18.50 4.76 -10.05
N ASP A 77 18.56 5.88 -10.76
CA ASP A 77 18.25 7.20 -10.20
C ASP A 77 16.80 7.28 -9.73
N VAL A 78 15.85 6.81 -10.56
CA VAL A 78 14.43 6.76 -10.19
C VAL A 78 14.23 5.90 -8.94
N ARG A 79 14.89 4.75 -8.85
CA ARG A 79 14.80 3.87 -7.68
C ARG A 79 15.44 4.53 -6.44
N ALA A 80 16.55 5.23 -6.59
CA ALA A 80 17.19 5.99 -5.51
C ALA A 80 16.27 7.11 -5.00
N GLN A 81 15.62 7.86 -5.90
CA GLN A 81 14.63 8.88 -5.54
C GLN A 81 13.43 8.27 -4.81
N CYS A 82 12.95 7.12 -5.27
CA CYS A 82 11.87 6.40 -4.57
C CYS A 82 12.30 5.90 -3.18
N ALA A 83 13.56 5.48 -3.01
CA ALA A 83 14.09 5.10 -1.71
C ALA A 83 14.20 6.31 -0.76
N LEU A 84 14.57 7.49 -1.27
CA LEU A 84 14.55 8.74 -0.49
C LEU A 84 13.14 9.10 -0.01
N ILE A 85 12.13 8.94 -0.88
CA ILE A 85 10.72 9.16 -0.51
C ILE A 85 10.31 8.21 0.64
N VAL A 86 10.61 6.91 0.52
CA VAL A 86 10.26 5.93 1.57
C VAL A 86 11.02 6.22 2.87
N SER A 87 12.29 6.58 2.79
CA SER A 87 13.09 6.98 3.96
C SER A 87 12.56 8.25 4.64
N ALA A 88 12.05 9.21 3.85
CA ALA A 88 11.43 10.42 4.37
C ALA A 88 10.14 10.10 5.16
N VAL A 89 9.33 9.15 4.69
CA VAL A 89 8.16 8.65 5.45
C VAL A 89 8.60 8.13 6.81
N ASP A 90 9.65 7.32 6.86
CA ASP A 90 10.11 6.71 8.11
C ASP A 90 10.85 7.68 9.05
N SER A 91 11.41 8.78 8.55
CA SER A 91 12.18 9.72 9.37
C SER A 91 11.41 11.00 9.76
N LYS A 92 10.48 11.47 8.92
CA LYS A 92 9.82 12.78 9.09
C LYS A 92 8.42 12.70 9.67
N LEU A 93 7.73 11.57 9.50
CA LEU A 93 6.35 11.41 9.97
C LEU A 93 6.29 10.93 11.43
N MET A 94 5.15 11.16 12.08
CA MET A 94 4.81 10.54 13.36
C MET A 94 4.28 9.11 13.14
N ALA A 95 4.22 8.29 14.19
CA ALA A 95 3.84 6.88 14.07
C ALA A 95 2.48 6.68 13.36
N GLN A 96 1.47 7.45 13.74
CA GLN A 96 0.11 7.34 13.19
C GLN A 96 0.05 7.71 11.70
N GLU A 97 0.78 8.77 11.33
CA GLU A 97 0.93 9.22 9.95
C GLU A 97 1.63 8.14 9.10
N LYS A 98 2.74 7.56 9.61
CA LYS A 98 3.43 6.44 8.95
C LYS A 98 2.51 5.26 8.73
N TRP A 99 1.75 4.88 9.75
CA TRP A 99 0.87 3.72 9.64
C TRP A 99 -0.20 3.93 8.57
N VAL A 100 -0.75 5.13 8.38
CA VAL A 100 -1.68 5.40 7.28
C VAL A 100 -1.01 5.23 5.92
N ILE A 101 0.21 5.76 5.74
CA ILE A 101 0.96 5.62 4.48
C ILE A 101 1.29 4.14 4.22
N HIS A 102 1.82 3.42 5.21
CA HIS A 102 2.14 1.99 5.08
C HIS A 102 0.87 1.15 4.84
N ALA A 103 -0.23 1.42 5.54
CA ALA A 103 -1.48 0.69 5.37
C ALA A 103 -2.10 0.88 3.97
N LYS A 104 -1.89 2.05 3.34
CA LYS A 104 -2.40 2.37 2.02
C LYS A 104 -1.49 1.89 0.89
N TYR A 105 -0.20 2.18 0.98
CA TYR A 105 0.75 2.06 -0.14
C TYR A 105 1.67 0.86 -0.05
N MET A 106 1.93 0.31 1.14
CA MET A 106 2.80 -0.86 1.27
C MET A 106 2.10 -2.10 0.68
N GLN A 107 2.49 -2.47 -0.53
CA GLN A 107 1.98 -3.66 -1.20
C GLN A 107 3.01 -4.79 -1.12
N MET A 108 2.53 -6.03 -1.01
CA MET A 108 3.35 -7.17 -1.38
C MET A 108 3.37 -7.25 -2.91
N VAL A 109 4.54 -7.11 -3.52
CA VAL A 109 4.70 -7.53 -4.92
C VAL A 109 4.77 -9.04 -4.95
N SER A 110 3.87 -9.65 -5.71
CA SER A 110 3.94 -11.06 -6.04
C SER A 110 5.04 -11.27 -7.07
N THR A 111 6.31 -11.20 -6.64
CA THR A 111 7.42 -11.64 -7.49
C THR A 111 7.21 -13.12 -7.82
N GLY A 112 7.49 -13.60 -9.02
CA GLY A 112 7.19 -15.00 -9.40
C GLY A 112 8.01 -16.07 -8.68
N SER A 113 8.62 -15.80 -7.52
CA SER A 113 9.64 -16.65 -6.91
C SER A 113 9.45 -16.82 -5.40
N LYS A 114 9.38 -18.11 -5.00
CA LYS A 114 9.45 -18.72 -3.66
C LYS A 114 8.25 -18.50 -2.71
N THR A 115 7.38 -19.49 -2.78
CA THR A 115 6.10 -19.73 -2.07
C THR A 115 6.21 -19.87 -0.54
N THR A 116 7.41 -20.04 0.01
CA THR A 116 7.59 -20.53 1.40
C THR A 116 7.49 -19.43 2.47
N GLU A 117 7.90 -18.21 2.18
CA GLU A 117 7.83 -17.08 3.13
C GLU A 117 6.48 -16.37 3.07
N ARG A 118 5.84 -16.41 1.89
CA ARG A 118 4.48 -15.93 1.62
C ARG A 118 3.41 -16.65 2.41
N GLN A 119 3.54 -17.98 2.49
CA GLN A 119 2.63 -18.80 3.26
C GLN A 119 2.79 -18.54 4.75
N ARG A 120 4.01 -18.33 5.25
CA ARG A 120 4.25 -18.09 6.67
C ARG A 120 3.61 -16.79 7.15
N SER A 121 3.84 -15.64 6.50
CA SER A 121 3.31 -14.36 6.99
C SER A 121 1.78 -14.25 6.85
N ALA A 122 1.21 -14.75 5.74
CA ALA A 122 -0.23 -14.77 5.52
C ALA A 122 -0.94 -15.83 6.40
N GLN A 123 -0.38 -17.04 6.55
CA GLN A 123 -0.90 -18.02 7.51
C GLN A 123 -0.70 -17.56 8.95
N GLN A 124 0.33 -16.77 9.27
CA GLN A 124 0.57 -16.30 10.62
C GLN A 124 -0.41 -15.20 11.00
N TYR A 125 -0.81 -14.32 10.08
CA TYR A 125 -1.89 -13.36 10.32
C TYR A 125 -3.27 -14.03 10.37
N VAL A 126 -3.55 -14.96 9.44
CA VAL A 126 -4.80 -15.74 9.47
C VAL A 126 -4.87 -16.62 10.72
N LYS A 127 -3.78 -17.30 11.12
CA LYS A 127 -3.68 -18.03 12.39
C LYS A 127 -3.74 -17.10 13.58
N PHE A 128 -3.21 -15.88 13.51
CA PHE A 128 -3.29 -14.92 14.61
C PHE A 128 -4.71 -14.43 14.81
N CYS A 129 -5.41 -14.04 13.73
CA CYS A 129 -6.82 -13.68 13.78
C CYS A 129 -7.66 -14.89 14.22
N GLN A 130 -7.41 -16.09 13.71
CA GLN A 130 -8.13 -17.30 14.10
C GLN A 130 -7.87 -17.71 15.57
N HIS A 131 -6.62 -17.66 16.02
CA HIS A 131 -6.24 -17.96 17.41
C HIS A 131 -6.79 -16.92 18.39
N ALA A 132 -6.85 -15.64 18.02
CA ALA A 132 -7.54 -14.61 18.79
C ALA A 132 -9.05 -14.92 18.92
N LEU A 133 -9.67 -15.49 17.88
CA LEU A 133 -11.07 -15.95 17.91
C LEU A 133 -11.27 -17.20 18.76
N ASP A 134 -10.31 -18.13 18.74
CA ASP A 134 -10.36 -19.37 19.51
C ASP A 134 -10.10 -19.11 21.01
N SER A 135 -9.27 -18.11 21.34
CA SER A 135 -8.92 -17.76 22.73
C SER A 135 -10.02 -17.07 23.55
N VAL A 136 -11.08 -16.56 22.91
CA VAL A 136 -12.26 -15.98 23.58
C VAL A 136 -13.28 -17.07 23.99
N ARG A 137 -13.01 -18.35 23.66
CA ARG A 137 -13.94 -19.47 23.83
C ARG A 137 -13.32 -20.61 24.65
N ILE A 138 -13.36 -20.57 25.98
CA ILE A 138 -12.94 -21.73 26.84
C ILE A 138 -13.81 -21.75 28.13
N PRO A 139 -14.26 -22.90 28.73
CA PRO A 139 -13.67 -24.26 28.71
C PRO A 139 -14.62 -25.49 28.53
N MET A 140 -14.08 -26.64 28.03
CA MET A 140 -13.97 -27.93 28.78
C MET A 140 -13.53 -29.18 27.95
N HIS A 141 -12.61 -29.96 28.55
CA HIS A 141 -12.04 -31.29 28.22
C HIS A 141 -11.05 -31.42 27.05
N ALA A 142 -9.83 -31.84 27.39
CA ALA A 142 -8.64 -31.94 26.53
C ALA A 142 -8.76 -32.85 25.28
N ARG A 143 -9.73 -33.79 25.22
CA ARG A 143 -10.03 -34.54 23.99
C ARG A 143 -10.96 -33.78 23.04
N ARG A 144 -11.93 -33.05 23.61
CA ARG A 144 -12.81 -32.16 22.85
C ARG A 144 -12.04 -31.01 22.24
N GLN A 145 -11.04 -30.49 22.95
CA GLN A 145 -10.14 -29.46 22.41
C GLN A 145 -9.38 -29.92 21.17
N GLN A 146 -8.99 -31.20 21.09
CA GLN A 146 -8.25 -31.70 19.93
C GLN A 146 -9.17 -31.94 18.73
N GLU A 147 -10.39 -32.42 18.95
CA GLU A 147 -11.44 -32.50 17.92
C GLU A 147 -11.88 -31.10 17.46
N GLU A 148 -12.02 -30.13 18.38
CA GLU A 148 -12.33 -28.73 18.08
C GLU A 148 -11.16 -28.03 17.35
N LEU A 149 -9.91 -28.33 17.70
CA LEU A 149 -8.72 -27.87 16.96
C LEU A 149 -8.66 -28.48 15.56
N GLU A 150 -8.92 -29.77 15.41
CA GLU A 150 -8.98 -30.43 14.10
C GLU A 150 -10.15 -29.91 13.26
N GLU A 151 -11.30 -29.63 13.87
CA GLU A 151 -12.47 -29.07 13.19
C GLU A 151 -12.26 -27.59 12.85
N ALA A 152 -11.66 -26.80 13.73
CA ALA A 152 -11.22 -25.44 13.46
C ALA A 152 -10.17 -25.42 12.34
N GLN A 153 -9.24 -26.39 12.31
CA GLN A 153 -8.25 -26.55 11.24
C GLN A 153 -8.91 -26.97 9.91
N ARG A 154 -9.94 -27.83 9.94
CA ARG A 154 -10.76 -28.17 8.76
C ARG A 154 -11.61 -26.99 8.30
N GLN A 155 -12.12 -26.17 9.21
CA GLN A 155 -12.83 -24.94 8.90
C GLN A 155 -11.88 -23.88 8.34
N LEU A 156 -10.65 -23.80 8.85
CA LEU A 156 -9.57 -22.97 8.32
C LEU A 156 -9.19 -23.41 6.90
N ASP A 157 -9.15 -24.72 6.64
CA ASP A 157 -8.93 -25.29 5.31
C ASP A 157 -10.12 -25.06 4.36
N LYS A 158 -11.36 -24.96 4.88
CA LYS A 158 -12.52 -24.49 4.10
C LYS A 158 -12.47 -22.98 3.85
N LEU A 159 -11.95 -22.20 4.80
CA LEU A 159 -11.73 -20.75 4.69
C LEU A 159 -10.53 -20.40 3.78
N LYS A 160 -9.62 -21.34 3.48
CA LYS A 160 -8.61 -21.19 2.42
C LYS A 160 -9.22 -20.95 1.02
N CYS A 161 -10.52 -21.19 0.84
CA CYS A 161 -11.26 -20.83 -0.37
C CYS A 161 -11.71 -19.35 -0.41
N CYS A 162 -11.57 -18.59 0.68
CA CYS A 162 -11.65 -17.14 0.63
C CYS A 162 -10.29 -16.62 0.13
N PRO A 163 -10.23 -15.76 -0.90
CA PRO A 163 -8.97 -15.23 -1.39
C PRO A 163 -8.27 -14.52 -0.24
N ALA A 164 -7.21 -15.14 0.28
CA ALA A 164 -6.42 -14.59 1.36
C ALA A 164 -5.93 -13.21 0.91
N VAL A 165 -6.43 -12.16 1.56
CA VAL A 165 -5.87 -10.83 1.40
C VAL A 165 -4.50 -10.88 2.07
N SER A 166 -3.46 -11.22 1.31
CA SER A 166 -2.10 -11.30 1.81
C SER A 166 -1.55 -9.88 1.98
N TYR A 167 -1.58 -9.37 3.21
CA TYR A 167 -0.91 -8.12 3.58
C TYR A 167 0.57 -8.38 3.91
N SER A 168 1.46 -7.43 3.62
CA SER A 168 2.84 -7.46 4.13
C SER A 168 2.86 -7.36 5.65
N THR A 169 3.91 -7.88 6.29
CA THR A 169 4.08 -7.76 7.76
C THR A 169 4.03 -6.30 8.20
N GLY A 170 4.76 -5.41 7.52
CA GLY A 170 4.71 -3.97 7.81
C GLY A 170 3.32 -3.36 7.61
N ARG A 171 2.53 -3.84 6.65
CA ARG A 171 1.14 -3.39 6.48
C ARG A 171 0.21 -3.90 7.57
N VAL A 172 0.43 -5.13 8.05
CA VAL A 172 -0.30 -5.68 9.21
C VAL A 172 0.00 -4.86 10.47
N ASP A 173 1.28 -4.57 10.73
CA ASP A 173 1.68 -3.79 11.90
C ASP A 173 1.13 -2.37 11.84
N ALA A 174 1.10 -1.78 10.64
CA ALA A 174 0.46 -0.49 10.42
C ALA A 174 -1.06 -0.53 10.69
N ILE A 175 -1.77 -1.56 10.22
CA ILE A 175 -3.20 -1.73 10.49
C ILE A 175 -3.46 -1.84 12.00
N LYS A 176 -2.67 -2.66 12.71
CA LYS A 176 -2.80 -2.81 14.17
C LYS A 176 -2.56 -1.51 14.91
N GLY A 177 -1.47 -0.80 14.58
CA GLY A 177 -1.16 0.49 15.18
C GLY A 177 -2.29 1.52 14.96
N LEU A 178 -2.89 1.54 13.77
CA LEU A 178 -4.05 2.40 13.49
C LEU A 178 -5.26 2.02 14.34
N SER A 179 -5.58 0.73 14.46
CA SER A 179 -6.72 0.26 15.25
C SER A 179 -6.55 0.55 16.74
N GLU A 180 -5.35 0.33 17.28
CA GLU A 180 -5.02 0.67 18.67
C GLU A 180 -5.18 2.17 18.93
N TRP A 181 -4.70 3.01 18.00
CA TRP A 181 -4.89 4.45 18.08
C TRP A 181 -6.37 4.87 17.95
N LEU A 182 -7.14 4.19 17.11
CA LEU A 182 -8.57 4.46 16.94
C LEU A 182 -9.42 3.96 18.11
N ALA A 183 -8.96 2.97 18.87
CA ALA A 183 -9.72 2.32 19.93
C ALA A 183 -10.26 3.32 20.97
N GLY A 184 -9.47 4.35 21.32
CA GLY A 184 -9.88 5.39 22.26
C GLY A 184 -11.08 6.23 21.77
N SER A 185 -11.33 6.29 20.47
CA SER A 185 -12.46 7.01 19.88
C SER A 185 -13.65 6.13 19.54
N PHE A 186 -13.47 4.81 19.58
CA PHE A 186 -14.51 3.81 19.33
C PHE A 186 -14.50 2.74 20.44
N PRO A 187 -14.69 3.13 21.72
CA PRO A 187 -14.48 2.22 22.86
C PRO A 187 -15.46 1.06 22.91
N THR A 188 -16.59 1.16 22.20
CA THR A 188 -17.61 0.11 22.13
C THR A 188 -17.28 -0.99 21.13
N ILE A 189 -16.25 -0.80 20.31
CA ILE A 189 -15.89 -1.72 19.23
C ILE A 189 -14.66 -2.52 19.64
N ASN A 190 -14.73 -3.83 19.46
CA ASN A 190 -13.59 -4.71 19.69
C ASN A 190 -12.40 -4.29 18.80
N VAL A 191 -11.19 -4.20 19.36
CA VAL A 191 -9.99 -3.76 18.64
C VAL A 191 -9.68 -4.66 17.42
N MET A 192 -9.89 -5.96 17.52
CA MET A 192 -9.72 -6.89 16.40
C MET A 192 -10.80 -6.67 15.31
N ALA A 193 -11.99 -6.21 15.67
CA ALA A 193 -12.99 -5.80 14.70
C ALA A 193 -12.59 -4.48 14.01
N LEU A 194 -11.95 -3.54 14.74
CA LEU A 194 -11.35 -2.35 14.15
C LEU A 194 -10.25 -2.71 13.14
N ASP A 195 -9.38 -3.68 13.45
CA ASP A 195 -8.36 -4.17 12.50
C ASP A 195 -8.97 -4.59 11.17
N MET A 196 -10.07 -5.35 11.22
CA MET A 196 -10.74 -5.81 10.02
C MET A 196 -11.44 -4.69 9.25
N ILE A 197 -11.96 -3.66 9.94
CA ILE A 197 -12.57 -2.49 9.30
C ILE A 197 -11.50 -1.64 8.61
N VAL A 198 -10.37 -1.37 9.28
CA VAL A 198 -9.23 -0.64 8.72
C VAL A 198 -8.66 -1.39 7.52
N ALA A 199 -8.45 -2.71 7.67
CA ALA A 199 -8.01 -3.59 6.59
C ALA A 199 -8.98 -3.52 5.39
N LYS A 200 -10.30 -3.57 5.64
CA LYS A 200 -11.34 -3.45 4.60
C LYS A 200 -11.31 -2.09 3.89
N ILE A 201 -11.05 -0.99 4.60
CA ILE A 201 -10.98 0.36 4.02
C ILE A 201 -9.82 0.46 3.01
N TYR A 202 -8.67 -0.14 3.32
CA TYR A 202 -7.48 -0.06 2.48
C TYR A 202 -7.34 -1.18 1.45
N ALA A 203 -8.12 -2.25 1.55
CA ALA A 203 -8.09 -3.30 0.55
C ALA A 203 -8.92 -2.95 -0.68
N ASN A 204 -8.44 -3.42 -1.84
CA ASN A 204 -9.11 -3.24 -3.11
C ASN A 204 -10.47 -3.98 -3.06
N HIS A 205 -11.54 -3.23 -3.23
CA HIS A 205 -12.94 -3.62 -3.03
C HIS A 205 -13.35 -4.81 -3.91
N VAL A 206 -12.64 -5.03 -5.02
CA VAL A 206 -12.87 -6.16 -5.94
C VAL A 206 -12.37 -7.49 -5.36
N LYS A 207 -11.45 -7.46 -4.37
CA LYS A 207 -10.81 -8.67 -3.78
C LYS A 207 -11.05 -8.84 -2.27
N THR A 208 -11.78 -7.96 -1.61
CA THR A 208 -11.98 -8.07 -0.15
C THR A 208 -12.99 -9.15 0.22
N ALA A 209 -12.53 -10.21 0.87
CA ALA A 209 -13.37 -11.22 1.52
C ALA A 209 -14.05 -10.73 2.82
N ILE A 210 -13.69 -9.56 3.35
CA ILE A 210 -14.18 -9.08 4.66
C ILE A 210 -15.59 -8.47 4.51
N SER A 211 -16.63 -9.16 4.98
CA SER A 211 -18.00 -8.66 5.06
C SER A 211 -18.35 -8.18 6.47
N TYR A 212 -19.18 -7.14 6.58
CA TYR A 212 -19.74 -6.72 7.88
C TYR A 212 -20.60 -7.81 8.54
N ARG A 213 -21.17 -8.73 7.74
CA ARG A 213 -21.89 -9.90 8.27
C ARG A 213 -20.95 -10.87 8.98
N ASP A 214 -19.73 -11.02 8.48
CA ASP A 214 -18.73 -11.89 9.11
C ASP A 214 -18.24 -11.25 10.41
N LEU A 215 -18.06 -9.93 10.43
CA LEU A 215 -17.73 -9.20 11.67
C LEU A 215 -18.81 -9.32 12.75
N GLU A 216 -20.09 -9.32 12.35
CA GLU A 216 -21.20 -9.53 13.28
C GLU A 216 -21.17 -10.92 13.90
N LYS A 217 -21.01 -11.97 13.09
CA LYS A 217 -20.91 -13.35 13.57
C LYS A 217 -19.72 -13.56 14.51
N THR A 218 -18.62 -12.88 14.22
CA THR A 218 -17.33 -13.09 14.89
C THR A 218 -17.19 -12.28 16.17
N PHE A 219 -17.64 -11.02 16.18
CA PHE A 219 -17.38 -10.08 17.26
C PHE A 219 -18.66 -9.56 17.96
N GLY A 220 -19.84 -10.06 17.57
CA GLY A 220 -21.11 -9.89 18.29
C GLY A 220 -21.82 -8.54 18.14
N SER A 221 -21.16 -7.49 17.62
CA SER A 221 -21.86 -6.24 17.29
C SER A 221 -22.63 -6.34 15.98
N SER A 222 -23.75 -5.62 15.88
CA SER A 222 -24.60 -5.70 14.69
C SER A 222 -23.89 -5.25 13.41
N LYS A 223 -24.25 -5.85 12.26
CA LYS A 223 -23.75 -5.41 10.94
C LYS A 223 -23.96 -3.91 10.71
N SER A 224 -25.09 -3.37 11.18
CA SER A 224 -25.43 -1.96 11.00
C SER A 224 -24.53 -1.04 11.82
N THR A 225 -24.06 -1.49 13.00
CA THR A 225 -23.04 -0.80 13.80
C THR A 225 -21.76 -0.63 13.00
N TYR A 226 -21.21 -1.72 12.45
CA TYR A 226 -19.98 -1.66 11.66
C TYR A 226 -20.11 -0.80 10.41
N ALA A 227 -21.22 -0.92 9.68
CA ALA A 227 -21.48 -0.13 8.50
C ALA A 227 -21.59 1.38 8.82
N ARG A 228 -22.08 1.75 10.01
CA ARG A 228 -22.22 3.14 10.45
C ARG A 228 -20.90 3.77 10.87
N ILE A 229 -20.02 3.02 11.52
CA ILE A 229 -18.73 3.54 12.01
C ILE A 229 -17.66 3.60 10.91
N ALA A 230 -17.72 2.72 9.90
CA ALA A 230 -16.70 2.63 8.87
C ALA A 230 -16.47 3.95 8.10
N PRO A 231 -17.50 4.73 7.71
CA PRO A 231 -17.30 6.05 7.12
C PRO A 231 -16.57 7.03 8.04
N ALA A 232 -16.86 7.03 9.35
CA ALA A 232 -16.18 7.89 10.32
C ALA A 232 -14.71 7.51 10.51
N ILE A 233 -14.42 6.19 10.53
CA ILE A 233 -13.04 5.68 10.54
C ILE A 233 -12.32 6.11 9.25
N LYS A 234 -12.95 5.91 8.08
CA LYS A 234 -12.38 6.29 6.79
C LYS A 234 -12.05 7.77 6.71
N ASP A 235 -12.95 8.64 7.15
CA ASP A 235 -12.74 10.09 7.18
C ASP A 235 -11.55 10.46 8.07
N ARG A 236 -11.44 9.85 9.26
CA ARG A 236 -10.32 10.09 10.17
C ARG A 236 -8.98 9.62 9.61
N LEU A 237 -8.95 8.45 8.98
CA LEU A 237 -7.78 7.93 8.29
C LEU A 237 -7.36 8.82 7.11
N TYR A 238 -8.34 9.34 6.36
CA TYR A 238 -8.09 10.28 5.28
C TYR A 238 -7.51 11.60 5.78
N ARG A 239 -8.00 12.14 6.91
CA ARG A 239 -7.40 13.34 7.52
C ARG A 239 -5.96 13.12 7.96
N LEU A 240 -5.65 11.97 8.56
CA LEU A 240 -4.27 11.61 8.89
C LEU A 240 -3.38 11.52 7.64
N GLU A 241 -3.92 10.98 6.55
CA GLU A 241 -3.22 10.95 5.26
C GLU A 241 -2.88 12.36 4.76
N LEU A 242 -3.84 13.29 4.82
CA LEU A 242 -3.61 14.68 4.42
C LEU A 242 -2.54 15.35 5.28
N ILE A 243 -2.59 15.17 6.60
CA ILE A 243 -1.58 15.69 7.52
C ILE A 243 -0.19 15.12 7.18
N ALA A 244 -0.11 13.82 6.88
CA ALA A 244 1.14 13.18 6.47
C ALA A 244 1.68 13.79 5.17
N GLN A 245 0.81 14.00 4.17
CA GLN A 245 1.20 14.61 2.90
C GLN A 245 1.66 16.06 3.09
N ASP A 246 0.95 16.84 3.90
CA ASP A 246 1.32 18.23 4.20
C ASP A 246 2.64 18.34 4.96
N ARG A 247 2.95 17.38 5.84
CA ARG A 247 4.24 17.33 6.54
C ARG A 247 5.41 16.94 5.62
N LEU A 248 5.17 16.08 4.65
CA LEU A 248 6.20 15.66 3.68
C LEU A 248 6.43 16.70 2.58
N ARG A 249 5.41 17.50 2.26
CA ARG A 249 5.42 18.45 1.14
C ARG A 249 6.63 19.39 1.15
N PRO A 250 6.97 20.11 2.25
CA PRO A 250 8.11 21.04 2.23
C PRO A 250 9.43 20.34 1.90
N TYR A 251 9.62 19.12 2.41
CA TYR A 251 10.81 18.34 2.12
C TYR A 251 10.85 17.88 0.66
N PHE A 252 9.71 17.46 0.09
CA PHE A 252 9.67 17.04 -1.32
C PHE A 252 9.80 18.22 -2.29
N GLU A 253 9.33 19.40 -1.92
CA GLU A 253 9.55 20.65 -2.66
C GLU A 253 11.03 21.05 -2.62
N GLU A 254 11.67 21.00 -1.45
CA GLU A 254 13.11 21.30 -1.28
C GLU A 254 14.00 20.36 -2.11
N GLN A 255 13.64 19.07 -2.19
CA GLN A 255 14.38 18.07 -2.95
C GLN A 255 14.03 18.06 -4.46
N GLY A 256 13.13 18.94 -4.93
CA GLY A 256 12.68 18.96 -6.33
C GLY A 256 11.88 17.72 -6.76
N ILE A 257 11.35 16.96 -5.80
CA ILE A 257 10.56 15.74 -6.06
C ILE A 257 9.15 16.11 -6.50
N VAL A 258 8.55 17.14 -5.88
CA VAL A 258 7.18 17.60 -6.17
C VAL A 258 7.18 19.06 -6.63
N GLU A 259 6.25 19.40 -7.52
CA GLU A 259 6.06 20.77 -8.01
C GLU A 259 5.78 21.76 -6.86
N VAL A 260 6.49 22.89 -6.88
CA VAL A 260 6.24 24.01 -5.98
C VAL A 260 5.04 24.79 -6.52
N PHE A 261 3.88 24.63 -5.90
CA PHE A 261 2.75 25.51 -6.15
C PHE A 261 2.94 26.77 -5.33
N GLU A 262 3.46 27.83 -5.95
CA GLU A 262 3.41 29.17 -5.34
C GLU A 262 1.94 29.45 -5.03
N LYS A 263 1.60 29.50 -3.73
CA LYS A 263 0.29 29.94 -3.28
C LYS A 263 0.16 31.40 -3.69
N THR A 264 -0.56 31.66 -4.77
CA THR A 264 -0.97 33.01 -5.13
C THR A 264 -1.74 33.58 -3.93
N ALA A 265 -1.17 34.64 -3.35
CA ALA A 265 -1.69 35.34 -2.18
C ALA A 265 -3.04 36.01 -2.44
#